data_AF-A0A662VRP7-F1
#
_entry.id   AF-A0A662VRP7-F1
#
_cell.length_a   1.000
_cell.length_b   1.000
_cell.length_c   1.000
_cell.angle_alpha   90.00
_cell.angle_beta   90.00
_cell.angle_gamma   90.00
#
_symmetry.space_group_name_H-M   'P 1'
#
loop_
_entity.id
_entity.type
_entity.pdbx_description
1 polymer ?
#
loop_
_entity_poly.entity_id
_entity_poly.type
_entity_poly.pdbx_seq_one_letter_code
_entity_poly.pdbx_strand_id
1 'polypeptide(L)'
;MIKARTRISGLHASSKKPSMGEDVLFSGYLQVYDGELKRWDPLKGKLMLYVDGIKVRDFASDNYGYFEVEHTFNIPKKYDVEVRYDGSAKTKACMAGIKVEVLTEEQRRRVEKIIKMFGTVILLLLLLFLLLSLFMVFYR
;
A
#
# COMPACT_ATOMS: atom_id res chain seq x y z
N MET A 1 34.14 1.38 10.45
CA MET A 1 33.19 2.49 10.17
C MET A 1 31.79 1.99 10.50
N ILE A 2 31.03 2.67 11.37
CA ILE A 2 29.68 2.26 11.74
C ILE A 2 28.74 2.62 10.58
N LYS A 3 28.08 1.62 9.98
CA LYS A 3 27.11 1.86 8.89
C LYS A 3 25.85 2.56 9.44
N ALA A 4 25.39 3.59 8.73
CA ALA A 4 24.17 4.31 9.04
C ALA A 4 22.94 3.39 8.91
N ARG A 5 21.97 3.56 9.81
CA ARG A 5 20.71 2.79 9.79
C ARG A 5 19.86 3.25 8.61
N THR A 6 19.14 2.33 8.00
CA THR A 6 18.20 2.61 6.91
C THR A 6 16.86 1.97 7.20
N ARG A 7 15.81 2.47 6.56
CA ARG A 7 14.48 1.88 6.62
C ARG A 7 13.73 2.15 5.31
N ILE A 8 12.73 1.31 5.06
CA ILE A 8 11.67 1.60 4.10
C ILE A 8 10.45 2.05 4.91
N SER A 9 9.97 3.25 4.64
CA SER A 9 8.85 3.90 5.34
C SER A 9 7.66 4.06 4.40
N GLY A 10 6.45 4.00 4.95
CA GLY A 10 5.22 4.27 4.19
C GLY A 10 4.96 3.28 3.05
N LEU A 11 5.44 2.04 3.17
CA LEU A 11 5.17 1.01 2.16
C LEU A 11 3.67 0.78 2.03
N HIS A 12 3.12 1.04 0.86
CA HIS A 12 1.72 0.83 0.54
C HIS A 12 1.56 0.21 -0.84
N ALA A 13 0.38 -0.36 -1.05
CA ALA A 13 -0.06 -0.89 -2.33
C ALA A 13 -1.31 -0.13 -2.76
N SER A 14 -1.45 0.19 -4.05
CA SER A 14 -2.66 0.82 -4.61
C SER A 14 -3.92 0.02 -4.29
N SER A 15 -3.81 -1.31 -4.29
CA SER A 15 -4.84 -2.23 -3.83
C SER A 15 -4.23 -3.39 -3.06
N LYS A 16 -4.72 -3.64 -1.84
CA LYS A 16 -4.38 -4.85 -1.07
C LYS A 16 -5.18 -6.08 -1.51
N LYS A 17 -6.22 -5.87 -2.30
CA LYS A 17 -7.14 -6.91 -2.80
C LYS A 17 -7.40 -6.76 -4.31
N PRO A 18 -6.35 -6.79 -5.14
CA PRO A 18 -6.48 -6.66 -6.58
C PRO A 18 -7.20 -7.86 -7.18
N SER A 19 -7.76 -7.68 -8.37
CA SER A 19 -8.21 -8.80 -9.20
C SER A 19 -7.05 -9.40 -9.97
N MET A 20 -7.22 -10.61 -10.49
CA MET A 20 -6.21 -11.21 -11.36
C MET A 20 -5.97 -10.33 -12.60
N GLY A 21 -4.71 -10.13 -12.97
CA GLY A 21 -4.34 -9.31 -14.11
C GLY A 21 -4.41 -7.79 -13.87
N GLU A 22 -4.78 -7.35 -12.66
CA GLU A 22 -4.75 -5.94 -12.29
C GLU A 22 -3.35 -5.52 -11.84
N ASP A 23 -2.90 -4.36 -12.30
CA ASP A 23 -1.61 -3.79 -11.91
C ASP A 23 -1.68 -3.22 -10.50
N VAL A 24 -0.78 -3.69 -9.64
CA VAL A 24 -0.62 -3.17 -8.28
C VAL A 24 0.63 -2.30 -8.23
N LEU A 25 0.45 -1.04 -7.88
CA LEU A 25 1.53 -0.11 -7.63
C LEU A 25 1.96 -0.22 -6.16
N PHE A 26 3.23 -0.52 -5.94
CA PHE A 26 3.86 -0.50 -4.62
C PHE A 26 4.75 0.73 -4.49
N SER A 27 4.57 1.48 -3.42
CA SER A 27 5.28 2.74 -3.22
C SER A 27 5.61 3.00 -1.77
N GLY A 28 6.60 3.87 -1.55
CA GLY A 28 7.12 4.20 -0.23
C GLY A 28 8.39 5.04 -0.32
N TYR A 29 9.11 5.11 0.80
CA TYR A 29 10.32 5.93 0.92
C TYR A 29 11.48 5.13 1.51
N LEU A 30 12.62 5.12 0.82
CA LEU A 30 13.89 4.69 1.37
C LEU A 30 14.53 5.85 2.13
N GLN A 31 14.88 5.61 3.39
CA GLN A 31 15.41 6.63 4.29
C GLN A 31 16.67 6.14 5.01
N VAL A 32 17.56 7.07 5.32
CA VAL A 32 18.76 6.87 6.15
C VAL A 32 18.65 7.70 7.41
N TYR A 33 19.10 7.15 8.54
CA TYR A 33 19.12 7.89 9.80
C TYR A 33 20.36 8.76 9.89
N ASP A 34 20.16 10.07 10.01
CA ASP A 34 21.19 11.02 10.37
C ASP A 34 21.32 11.06 11.90
N GLY A 35 22.47 10.62 12.40
CA GLY A 35 22.75 10.58 13.84
C GLY A 35 23.04 11.95 14.46
N GLU A 36 23.48 12.93 13.67
CA GLU A 36 23.78 14.29 14.13
C GLU A 36 22.48 15.09 14.25
N LEU A 37 21.67 15.09 13.20
CA LEU A 37 20.38 15.79 13.15
C LEU A 37 19.23 15.00 13.78
N LYS A 38 19.49 13.75 14.21
CA LYS A 38 18.53 12.82 14.84
C LYS A 38 17.25 12.62 14.02
N ARG A 39 17.33 12.66 12.69
CA ARG A 39 16.18 12.58 11.78
C ARG A 39 16.39 11.54 10.68
N TRP A 40 15.32 11.23 9.97
CA TRP A 40 15.36 10.34 8.81
C TRP A 40 15.40 11.17 7.54
N ASP A 41 16.49 11.06 6.80
CA ASP A 41 16.72 11.77 5.55
C ASP A 41 16.45 10.85 4.35
N PRO A 42 15.97 11.40 3.23
CA PRO A 42 15.73 10.65 2.02
C PRO A 42 17.02 10.01 1.49
N LEU A 43 16.93 8.78 1.02
CA LEU A 43 18.07 8.06 0.46
C LEU A 43 17.74 7.54 -0.94
N LYS A 44 18.54 7.96 -1.91
CA LYS A 44 18.58 7.38 -3.25
C LYS A 44 19.31 6.05 -3.23
N GLY A 45 18.70 4.99 -3.72
CA GLY A 45 19.31 3.66 -3.71
C GLY A 45 18.61 2.65 -4.61
N LYS A 46 19.33 1.58 -4.97
CA LYS A 46 18.79 0.43 -5.70
C LYS A 46 17.97 -0.45 -4.76
N LEU A 47 16.74 -0.73 -5.14
CA LEU A 47 15.76 -1.52 -4.40
C LEU A 47 15.39 -2.78 -5.19
N MET A 48 14.82 -3.75 -4.50
CA MET A 48 14.36 -5.00 -5.08
C MET A 48 12.97 -5.33 -4.59
N LEU A 49 12.12 -5.78 -5.51
CA LEU A 49 10.81 -6.32 -5.20
C LEU A 49 10.92 -7.85 -5.08
N TYR A 50 10.43 -8.39 -3.98
CA TYR A 50 10.32 -9.81 -3.72
C TYR A 50 8.85 -10.18 -3.54
N VAL A 51 8.44 -11.32 -4.10
CA VAL A 51 7.11 -11.88 -3.96
C VAL A 51 7.27 -13.33 -3.50
N ASP A 52 6.70 -13.67 -2.35
CA ASP A 52 6.87 -14.97 -1.68
C ASP A 52 8.35 -15.38 -1.53
N GLY A 53 9.21 -14.41 -1.22
CA GLY A 53 10.66 -14.62 -1.08
C GLY A 53 11.45 -14.74 -2.39
N ILE A 54 10.79 -14.66 -3.56
CA ILE A 54 11.45 -14.68 -4.87
C ILE A 54 11.63 -13.27 -5.39
N LYS A 55 12.86 -12.91 -5.79
CA LYS A 55 13.15 -11.61 -6.41
C LYS A 55 12.49 -11.54 -7.78
N VAL A 56 11.57 -10.59 -7.96
CA VAL A 56 10.85 -10.38 -9.23
C VAL A 56 11.37 -9.21 -10.05
N ARG A 57 11.88 -8.15 -9.40
CA ARG A 57 12.31 -6.93 -10.11
C ARG A 57 13.36 -6.13 -9.33
N ASP A 58 14.26 -5.48 -10.07
CA ASP A 58 15.15 -4.41 -9.59
C ASP A 58 14.57 -3.03 -9.96
N PHE A 59 14.68 -2.06 -9.06
CA PHE A 59 14.30 -0.65 -9.32
C PHE A 59 15.14 0.29 -8.43
N ALA A 60 14.85 1.58 -8.43
CA ALA A 60 15.57 2.55 -7.60
C ALA A 60 14.62 3.60 -7.03
N SER A 61 14.97 4.15 -5.86
CA SER A 61 14.35 5.37 -5.36
C SER A 61 14.89 6.62 -6.07
N ASP A 62 14.12 7.70 -6.02
CA ASP A 62 14.50 9.00 -6.55
C ASP A 62 15.40 9.79 -5.57
N ASN A 63 15.63 11.08 -5.87
CA ASN A 63 16.45 11.95 -5.02
C ASN A 63 15.79 12.31 -3.68
N TYR A 64 14.48 12.11 -3.54
CA TYR A 64 13.70 12.29 -2.32
C TYR A 64 13.45 10.95 -1.60
N GLY A 65 14.16 9.90 -2.01
CA GLY A 65 14.02 8.56 -1.46
C GLY A 65 12.70 7.89 -1.81
N TYR A 66 11.82 8.54 -2.57
CA TYR A 66 10.55 7.98 -3.00
C TYR A 66 10.78 6.88 -4.03
N PHE A 67 9.94 5.85 -4.00
CA PHE A 67 9.95 4.81 -5.02
C PHE A 67 8.54 4.37 -5.37
N GLU A 68 8.41 3.89 -6.60
CA GLU A 68 7.21 3.28 -7.17
C GLU A 68 7.62 2.08 -8.01
N VAL A 69 6.91 0.97 -7.87
CA VAL A 69 7.12 -0.23 -8.68
C VAL A 69 5.80 -0.96 -8.89
N GLU A 70 5.52 -1.28 -10.14
CA GLU A 70 4.31 -2.02 -10.53
C GLU A 70 4.56 -3.53 -10.59
N HIS A 71 3.56 -4.31 -10.21
CA HIS A 71 3.53 -5.75 -10.40
C HIS A 71 2.11 -6.27 -10.60
N THR A 72 1.96 -7.20 -11.53
CA THR A 72 0.69 -7.83 -11.89
C THR A 72 0.65 -9.26 -11.34
N PHE A 73 -0.43 -9.62 -10.65
CA PHE A 73 -0.61 -10.98 -10.13
C PHE A 73 -1.57 -11.79 -11.01
N ASN A 74 -1.16 -13.00 -11.40
CA ASN A 74 -1.92 -13.85 -12.32
C ASN A 74 -2.60 -15.05 -11.65
N ILE A 75 -2.29 -15.34 -10.39
CA ILE A 75 -2.83 -16.50 -9.67
C ILE A 75 -3.55 -15.99 -8.42
N PRO A 76 -4.80 -16.41 -8.17
CA PRO A 76 -5.56 -15.95 -7.02
C PRO A 76 -5.06 -16.65 -5.76
N LYS A 77 -4.27 -15.93 -4.97
CA LYS A 77 -3.81 -16.36 -3.64
C LYS A 77 -3.36 -15.16 -2.81
N LYS A 78 -2.95 -15.45 -1.58
CA LYS A 78 -2.26 -14.48 -0.71
C LYS A 78 -0.78 -14.48 -1.04
N TYR A 79 -0.22 -13.29 -1.21
CA TYR A 79 1.18 -13.04 -1.48
C TYR A 79 1.81 -12.23 -0.35
N ASP A 80 3.02 -12.62 0.04
CA ASP A 80 3.88 -11.81 0.89
C ASP A 80 4.82 -11.02 -0.03
N VAL A 81 4.57 -9.71 -0.13
CA VAL A 81 5.36 -8.80 -0.98
C VAL A 81 6.34 -8.03 -0.11
N GLU A 82 7.60 -8.02 -0.50
CA GLU A 82 8.65 -7.33 0.24
C GLU A 82 9.45 -6.41 -0.68
N VAL A 83 9.75 -5.22 -0.19
CA VAL A 83 10.76 -4.35 -0.78
C VAL A 83 12.02 -4.46 0.06
N ARG A 84 13.16 -4.71 -0.59
CA ARG A 84 14.47 -4.88 0.06
C ARG A 84 15.49 -3.89 -0.47
N TYR A 85 16.35 -3.43 0.43
CA TYR A 85 17.53 -2.63 0.16
C TYR A 85 18.76 -3.34 0.76
N ASP A 86 19.77 -3.63 -0.05
CA ASP A 86 20.96 -4.38 0.40
C ASP A 86 21.96 -3.56 1.23
N GLY A 87 21.74 -2.25 1.34
CA GLY A 87 22.72 -1.36 1.95
C GLY A 87 23.84 -0.98 0.98
N SER A 88 24.88 -0.36 1.54
CA SER A 88 26.09 0.03 0.82
C SER A 88 27.29 -0.05 1.75
N ALA A 89 28.45 0.48 1.32
CA ALA A 89 29.59 0.67 2.19
C ALA A 89 29.25 1.56 3.42
N LYS A 90 28.34 2.52 3.25
CA LYS A 90 27.96 3.50 4.28
C LYS A 90 26.64 3.22 4.99
N THR A 91 25.77 2.40 4.40
CA THR A 91 24.39 2.18 4.87
C THR A 91 24.11 0.71 5.14
N LYS A 92 23.26 0.42 6.13
CA LYS A 92 22.78 -0.94 6.43
C LYS A 92 21.72 -1.39 5.43
N ALA A 93 21.54 -2.70 5.32
CA ALA A 93 20.41 -3.30 4.62
C ALA A 93 19.10 -3.11 5.41
N CYS A 94 17.97 -3.04 4.72
CA CYS A 94 16.65 -2.98 5.33
C CYS A 94 15.58 -3.62 4.43
N MET A 95 14.43 -3.97 5.01
CA MET A 95 13.29 -4.54 4.29
C MET A 95 11.98 -4.05 4.90
N ALA A 96 10.93 -4.01 4.09
CA ALA A 96 9.55 -3.83 4.54
C ALA A 96 8.63 -4.73 3.72
N GLY A 97 7.61 -5.30 4.37
CA GLY A 97 6.67 -6.23 3.75
C GLY A 97 5.22 -5.78 3.86
N ILE A 98 4.40 -6.20 2.90
CA ILE A 98 2.96 -6.01 2.85
C ILE A 98 2.28 -7.27 2.29
N LYS A 99 1.10 -7.59 2.79
CA LYS A 99 0.30 -8.72 2.31
C LYS A 99 -0.69 -8.26 1.24
N VAL A 100 -0.74 -8.98 0.12
CA VAL A 100 -1.67 -8.74 -0.97
C VAL A 100 -2.49 -10.01 -1.21
N GLU A 101 -3.82 -9.89 -1.23
CA GLU A 101 -4.74 -11.00 -1.44
C GLU A 101 -5.43 -10.86 -2.80
N VAL A 102 -5.00 -11.64 -3.78
CA VAL A 102 -5.54 -11.56 -5.14
C VAL A 102 -6.87 -12.29 -5.19
N LEU A 103 -7.91 -11.56 -5.57
CA LEU A 103 -9.27 -12.07 -5.63
C LEU A 103 -9.56 -12.73 -6.98
N THR A 104 -10.39 -13.77 -6.93
CA THR A 104 -11.06 -14.29 -8.13
C THR A 104 -12.14 -13.31 -8.59
N GLU A 105 -12.51 -13.37 -9.88
CA GLU A 105 -13.62 -12.59 -10.44
C GLU A 105 -14.93 -12.79 -9.68
N GLU A 106 -15.21 -14.02 -9.22
CA GLU A 106 -16.40 -14.30 -8.41
C GLU A 106 -16.36 -13.60 -7.05
N GLN A 107 -15.21 -13.61 -6.38
CA GLN A 107 -15.03 -12.91 -5.11
C GLN A 107 -15.16 -11.41 -5.28
N ARG A 108 -14.56 -10.85 -6.34
CA ARG A 108 -14.70 -9.42 -6.69
C ARG A 108 -16.17 -9.05 -6.85
N ARG A 109 -16.92 -9.81 -7.65
CA ARG A 109 -18.37 -9.59 -7.85
C ARG A 109 -19.18 -9.67 -6.56
N ARG A 110 -18.85 -10.59 -5.65
CA ARG A 110 -19.50 -10.68 -4.33
C ARG A 110 -19.22 -9.43 -3.50
N VAL A 111 -17.96 -8.98 -3.45
CA VAL A 111 -17.56 -7.76 -2.73
C VAL A 111 -18.24 -6.53 -3.32
N GLU A 112 -18.28 -6.39 -4.64
CA GLU A 112 -18.97 -5.28 -5.31
C GLU A 112 -20.48 -5.26 -5.02
N LYS A 113 -21.13 -6.43 -5.00
CA LYS A 113 -22.55 -6.53 -4.61
C LYS A 113 -22.77 -6.07 -3.17
N ILE A 114 -21.90 -6.47 -2.24
CA ILE A 114 -21.98 -6.06 -0.84
C ILE A 114 -21.80 -4.54 -0.74
N ILE A 115 -20.77 -3.97 -1.39
CA ILE A 115 -20.51 -2.52 -1.38
C ILE A 115 -21.71 -1.75 -1.93
N LYS A 116 -22.27 -2.18 -3.07
CA LYS A 116 -23.46 -1.54 -3.67
C LYS A 116 -24.64 -1.58 -2.70
N MET A 117 -24.91 -2.73 -2.09
CA MET A 117 -26.00 -2.89 -1.13
C MET A 117 -25.84 -1.99 0.10
N PHE A 118 -24.65 -1.96 0.69
CA PHE A 118 -24.33 -1.07 1.82
C PHE A 118 -24.48 0.42 1.44
N GLY A 119 -24.04 0.81 0.25
CA GLY A 119 -24.21 2.17 -0.26
C GLY A 119 -25.69 2.58 -0.34
N THR A 120 -26.55 1.68 -0.81
CA THR A 120 -28.00 1.91 -0.86
C THR A 120 -28.60 2.06 0.54
N VAL A 121 -28.19 1.23 1.50
CA VAL A 121 -28.68 1.31 2.90
C VAL A 121 -28.28 2.63 3.55
N ILE A 122 -27.03 3.07 3.38
CA ILE A 122 -26.56 4.35 3.93
C ILE A 122 -27.33 5.52 3.33
N LEU A 123 -27.58 5.51 2.02
CA LEU A 123 -28.37 6.54 1.35
C LEU A 123 -29.80 6.62 1.89
N LEU A 124 -30.47 5.47 2.10
CA LEU A 124 -31.81 5.41 2.68
C LEU A 124 -31.84 5.94 4.12
N LEU A 125 -30.84 5.63 4.93
CA LEU A 125 -30.71 6.15 6.29
C LEU A 125 -30.54 7.68 6.29
N LEU A 126 -29.74 8.24 5.38
CA LEU A 126 -29.56 9.68 5.23
C LEU A 126 -30.87 10.38 4.81
N LEU A 127 -31.61 9.79 3.87
CA LEU A 127 -32.93 10.29 3.45
C LEU A 127 -33.94 10.27 4.60
N LEU A 128 -33.97 9.18 5.38
CA LEU A 128 -34.85 9.06 6.53
C LEU A 128 -34.52 10.13 7.60
N PHE A 129 -33.23 10.34 7.87
CA PHE A 129 -32.79 11.37 8.80
C PHE A 129 -33.21 12.78 8.34
N LEU A 130 -33.06 13.08 7.04
CA LEU A 130 -33.51 14.33 6.43
C LEU A 130 -35.03 14.52 6.60
N LEU A 131 -35.83 13.50 6.32
CA LEU A 131 -37.28 13.52 6.50
C LEU A 131 -37.68 13.77 7.96
N LEU A 132 -37.04 13.08 8.91
CA LEU A 132 -37.29 13.28 10.35
C LEU A 132 -36.92 14.70 10.81
N SER A 133 -35.81 15.24 10.29
CA SER A 133 -35.39 16.61 10.60
C SER A 133 -36.39 17.65 10.08
N LEU A 134 -36.89 17.48 8.85
CA LEU A 134 -37.92 18.34 8.27
C LEU A 134 -39.22 18.23 9.07
N PHE A 135 -39.63 17.02 9.43
CA PHE A 135 -40.83 16.82 10.24
C PHE A 135 -40.74 17.53 11.59
N MET A 136 -39.60 17.45 12.29
CA MET A 136 -39.39 18.21 13.53
C MET A 136 -39.40 19.73 13.33
N VAL A 137 -38.95 20.24 12.18
CA VAL A 137 -38.98 21.68 11.89
C VAL A 137 -40.41 22.16 11.60
N PHE A 138 -41.21 21.37 10.88
CA PHE A 138 -42.58 21.76 10.51
C PHE A 138 -43.61 21.56 11.63
N TYR A 139 -43.37 20.64 12.58
CA TYR A 139 -44.28 20.35 13.70
C TYR A 139 -43.86 21.00 15.02
N ARG A 140 -42.94 21.98 14.98
CA ARG A 140 -42.54 22.81 16.12
C ARG A 140 -43.05 24.23 15.94
#